data_AF-A0A1Q7CEH5-F1
#
_entry.id   AF-A0A1Q7CEH5-F1
#
_cell.length_a   1.000
_cell.length_b   1.000
_cell.length_c   1.000
_cell.angle_alpha   90.00
_cell.angle_beta   90.00
_cell.angle_gamma   90.00
#
_symmetry.space_group_name_H-M   'P 1'
#
loop_
_entity.id
_entity.type
_entity.pdbx_description
1 polymer ?
#
loop_
_entity_poly.entity_id
_entity_poly.type
_entity_poly.pdbx_seq_one_letter_code
_entity_poly.pdbx_strand_id
1 'polypeptide(L)' 'MLDPDIRITKQVEDSTYALDGTRTSHIRVEFFVGKHGPFVERVDRDGFTQDKRDAILTAFAREVRTP' A
#
# COMPACT_ATOMS: atom_id res chain seq x y z
N MET A 1 -9.94 -2.82 9.34
CA MET A 1 -9.58 -4.25 9.47
C MET A 1 -9.12 -4.74 8.12
N LEU A 2 -7.90 -5.29 8.04
CA LEU A 2 -7.32 -5.84 6.82
C LEU A 2 -8.07 -7.11 6.38
N ASP A 3 -8.27 -7.27 5.07
CA ASP A 3 -8.80 -8.50 4.49
C ASP A 3 -7.88 -9.70 4.82
N PRO A 4 -8.44 -10.83 5.27
CA PRO A 4 -7.66 -11.98 5.72
C PRO A 4 -6.81 -12.65 4.62
N ASP A 5 -7.16 -12.49 3.34
CA ASP A 5 -6.36 -13.05 2.25
C ASP A 5 -5.19 -12.16 1.86
N ILE A 6 -5.07 -10.97 2.47
CA ILE A 6 -3.96 -10.07 2.20
C ILE A 6 -2.79 -10.43 3.10
N ARG A 7 -1.66 -10.75 2.47
CA ARG A 7 -0.41 -10.97 3.17
C ARG A 7 0.60 -9.91 2.79
N ILE A 8 0.83 -8.95 3.69
CA ILE A 8 1.88 -7.94 3.52
C ILE A 8 3.24 -8.64 3.67
N THR A 9 4.09 -8.48 2.67
CA THR A 9 5.45 -9.06 2.65
C THR A 9 6.52 -8.03 2.92
N LYS A 10 6.27 -6.75 2.60
CA LYS A 10 7.22 -5.67 2.88
C LYS A 10 6.49 -4.33 2.99
N GLN A 11 6.95 -3.50 3.91
CA GLN A 11 6.49 -2.12 4.06
C GLN A 11 7.71 -1.24 4.28
N VAL A 12 7.95 -0.30 3.38
CA VAL A 12 9.11 0.60 3.45
C VAL A 12 8.68 2.03 3.13
N GLU A 13 9.31 2.99 3.78
CA GLU A 13 9.19 4.39 3.40
C GLU A 13 10.12 4.68 2.23
N ASP A 14 9.58 5.33 1.19
CA ASP A 14 10.31 5.81 0.03
C ASP A 14 10.13 7.32 -0.04
N SER A 15 11.25 8.04 0.08
CA SER A 15 11.27 9.51 0.09
C SER A 15 12.05 10.00 -1.10
N THR A 16 11.44 10.87 -1.90
CA THR A 16 12.08 11.54 -3.03
C THR A 16 12.18 13.02 -2.74
N TYR A 17 13.32 13.62 -3.03
CA TYR A 17 13.54 15.06 -2.97
C TYR A 17 13.44 15.63 -4.38
N ALA A 18 12.56 16.61 -4.56
CA ALA A 18 12.51 17.41 -5.77
C ALA A 18 13.70 18.40 -5.80
N LEU A 19 14.00 18.95 -6.98
CA LEU A 19 15.10 19.89 -7.20
C LEU A 19 14.95 21.20 -6.41
N ASP A 20 13.73 21.55 -6.02
CA ASP A 20 13.38 22.72 -5.21
C ASP A 20 13.50 22.47 -3.69
N GLY A 21 13.94 21.27 -3.29
CA GLY A 21 14.07 20.87 -1.89
C GLY A 21 12.79 20.29 -1.28
N THR A 22 11.68 20.23 -2.01
CA THR A 22 10.43 19.65 -1.53
C THR A 22 10.60 18.13 -1.36
N ARG A 23 10.40 17.63 -0.14
CA ARG A 23 10.40 16.20 0.16
C ARG A 23 9.00 15.64 -0.02
N THR A 24 8.85 14.64 -0.88
CA THR A 24 7.64 13.82 -0.95
C THR A 24 7.96 12.43 -0.42
N SER A 25 7.20 11.97 0.58
CA SER A 25 7.39 10.67 1.22
C SER A 25 6.15 9.81 1.07
N HIS A 26 6.35 8.56 0.67
CA HIS A 26 5.29 7.55 0.58
C HIS A 26 5.69 6.31 1.35
N ILE A 27 4.70 5.57 1.84
CA ILE A 27 4.85 4.21 2.33
C ILE A 27 4.53 3.27 1.17
N ARG A 28 5.54 2.53 0.71
CA ARG A 28 5.38 1.45 -0.25
C ARG A 28 5.06 0.16 0.49
N VAL A 29 3.97 -0.47 0.14
CA VAL A 29 3.50 -1.73 0.71
C VAL A 29 3.49 -2.80 -0.37
N GLU A 30 4.33 -3.81 -0.23
CA GLU A 30 4.32 -5.02 -1.07
C GLU A 30 3.48 -6.09 -0.36
N PHE A 31 2.54 -6.69 -1.07
CA PHE A 31 1.58 -7.63 -0.51
C PHE A 31 1.11 -8.66 -1.53
N PHE A 32 0.54 -9.77 -1.06
CA PHE A 32 -0.13 -10.77 -1.86
C PHE A 32 -1.63 -10.73 -1.62
N VAL A 33 -2.42 -10.96 -2.67
CA VAL A 33 -3.88 -11.18 -2.57
C VAL A 33 -4.17 -12.63 -2.91
N GLY A 34 -4.19 -13.50 -1.89
CA GLY A 34 -4.48 -14.94 -2.06
C GLY A 34 -3.75 -15.57 -3.26
N LYS A 35 -4.52 -16.13 -4.20
CA LYS A 35 -4.02 -16.75 -5.44
C LYS A 35 -3.80 -15.78 -6.62
N HIS A 36 -4.14 -14.50 -6.47
CA HIS A 36 -4.16 -13.54 -7.57
C HIS A 36 -2.78 -12.96 -7.88
N GLY A 37 -1.88 -12.92 -6.89
CA GLY A 37 -0.47 -12.60 -7.11
C GLY A 37 0.11 -11.55 -6.17
N PRO A 38 1.38 -11.16 -6.42
CA PRO A 38 2.06 -10.08 -5.71
C PRO A 38 1.67 -8.72 -6.30
N PHE A 39 1.46 -7.75 -5.40
CA PHE A 39 1.10 -6.38 -5.73
C PHE A 39 1.93 -5.41 -4.89
N VAL A 40 1.99 -4.18 -5.37
CA VAL A 40 2.68 -3.08 -4.69
C VAL A 40 1.76 -1.89 -4.69
N GLU A 41 1.49 -1.34 -3.50
CA GLU A 41 0.78 -0.09 -3.37
C GLU A 41 1.60 1.01 -2.72
N ARG A 42 1.24 2.25 -3.02
CA ARG A 42 1.87 3.45 -2.46
C ARG A 42 0.82 4.25 -1.70
N VAL A 43 1.10 4.54 -0.44
CA VAL A 43 0.26 5.36 0.42
C VAL A 43 1.05 6.59 0.82
N ASP A 44 0.47 7.78 0.71
CA ASP A 44 1.12 9.00 1.20
C ASP A 44 1.52 8.84 2.67
N ARG A 45 2.75 9.26 3.00
CA ARG A 45 3.22 9.19 4.38
C ARG A 45 2.47 10.18 5.26
N ASP A 46 2.12 11.33 4.71
CA ASP A 46 1.36 12.36 5.42
C ASP A 46 -0.07 11.87 5.67
N GLY A 47 -0.40 11.68 6.95
CA GLY A 47 -1.67 11.06 7.34
C GLY A 47 -1.73 9.54 7.16
N PHE A 48 -0.58 8.86 7.07
CA PHE A 48 -0.55 7.41 7.11
C PHE A 48 -1.04 6.88 8.46
N THR A 49 -2.03 5.98 8.43
CA THR A 49 -2.43 5.16 9.56
C THR A 49 -2.56 3.71 9.11
N GLN A 50 -2.45 2.77 10.06
CA GLN A 50 -2.67 1.35 9.74
C GLN A 50 -4.09 1.12 9.18
N ASP A 51 -5.10 1.81 9.73
CA ASP A 51 -6.47 1.70 9.24
C ASP A 51 -6.63 2.20 7.79
N LYS A 52 -5.97 3.31 7.44
CA LYS A 52 -5.98 3.85 6.07
C LYS A 52 -5.31 2.89 5.10
N ARG A 53 -4.15 2.34 5.47
CA ARG A 53 -3.47 1.28 4.69
C ARG A 53 -4.40 0.10 4.50
N ASP A 54 -4.97 -0.43 5.58
CA ASP A 54 -5.81 -1.63 5.53
C ASP A 54 -7.06 -1.41 4.68
N ALA A 55 -7.66 -0.22 4.73
CA ALA A 55 -8.78 0.15 3.87
C ALA A 55 -8.40 0.15 2.39
N ILE A 56 -7.25 0.74 2.04
CA ILE A 56 -6.74 0.77 0.65
C ILE A 56 -6.48 -0.65 0.15
N LEU A 57 -5.74 -1.45 0.92
CA LEU A 57 -5.39 -2.82 0.53
C LEU A 57 -6.65 -3.70 0.40
N THR A 58 -7.61 -3.54 1.31
CA THR A 58 -8.88 -4.28 1.26
C THR A 58 -9.73 -3.88 0.06
N ALA A 59 -9.77 -2.60 -0.30
CA ALA A 59 -10.45 -2.15 -1.51
C ALA A 59 -9.78 -2.74 -2.76
N PHE A 60 -8.45 -2.66 -2.84
CA PHE A 60 -7.67 -3.25 -3.93
C PHE A 60 -7.93 -4.76 -4.09
N ALA A 61 -7.92 -5.51 -2.99
CA ALA A 61 -8.19 -6.94 -3.04
C ALA A 61 -9.60 -7.28 -3.54
N ARG A 62 -10.60 -6.42 -3.28
CA ARG A 62 -11.95 -6.58 -3.84
C ARG A 62 -11.97 -6.33 -5.34
N GLU A 63 -11.27 -5.30 -5.81
CA GLU A 63 -11.15 -5.00 -7.23
C GLU A 63 -10.48 -6.15 -7.98
N VAL A 64 -9.34 -6.65 -7.49
CA VAL A 64 -8.60 -7.77 -8.11
C VAL A 64 -9.40 -9.08 -8.17
N ARG A 65 -10.35 -9.27 -7.23
CA ARG A 65 -11.24 -10.44 -7.21
C ARG A 65 -12.45 -10.30 -8.13
N THR A 66 -12.78 -9.08 -8.57
CA THR A 66 -13.92 -8.84 -9.46
C THR A 66 -13.46 -9.10 -10.90
N PRO A 67 -14.02 -10.10 -11.59
CA PRO A 67 -13.59 -10.48 -12.94
C PRO A 67 -13.93 -9.45 -14.01
#